data_AF-B7QB74-F1
#
_entry.id   AF-B7QB74-F1
#
_cell.length_a   1.000
_cell.length_b   1.000
_cell.length_c   1.000
_cell.angle_alpha   90.00
_cell.angle_beta   90.00
_cell.angle_gamma   90.00
#
_symmetry.space_group_name_H-M   'P 1'
#
loop_
_entity.id
_entity.type
_entity.pdbx_description
1 polymer ?
#
loop_
_entity_poly.entity_id
_entity_poly.type
_entity_poly.pdbx_seq_one_letter_code
_entity_poly.pdbx_strand_id
1 'polypeptide(L)'
;MLQCVSKEALVKHVTFIVEKIIADMKAQSKMLGKLVDTFTVIFDYDNFGIRQMYSYQVVEFVRLLSVLYENYYPEMLEQCFIINAPSFFQISWKFIRHFVTERTAGKIQVFSREGWQPVLLKYVDPSQLPAHWGGDLVGPNGDRECTHLVPAGGEVPVKYYLKNGPRVSEDPNATTCSLERGQKLDVPVKVDSEGSTLYWKFQTSPGHDVGFGVLHISGEHAKPKEVLEVGKVKCDQVAEIGRLSAEPGTYIFRFDNSHSWFAKKQLSYVFQVKSSDEVLA
;
A
#
# COMPACT_ATOMS: atom_id res chain seq x y z
N MET A 1 0.49 -10.43 5.63
CA MET A 1 1.03 -9.06 5.51
C MET A 1 -0.06 -7.99 5.63
N LEU A 2 -1.06 -7.94 4.73
CA LEU A 2 -2.14 -6.91 4.74
C LEU A 2 -3.12 -6.99 5.95
N GLN A 3 -2.93 -7.97 6.83
CA GLN A 3 -3.65 -8.08 8.11
C GLN A 3 -2.86 -7.50 9.28
N CYS A 4 -1.57 -7.17 9.09
CA CYS A 4 -0.62 -6.82 10.15
C CYS A 4 -0.13 -5.37 10.04
N VAL A 5 -0.21 -4.80 8.84
CA VAL A 5 0.21 -3.43 8.53
C VAL A 5 -0.82 -2.78 7.63
N SER A 6 -0.98 -1.46 7.74
CA SER A 6 -1.89 -0.72 6.87
C SER A 6 -1.38 -0.71 5.43
N LYS A 7 -2.32 -0.53 4.49
CA LYS A 7 -2.01 -0.39 3.07
C LYS A 7 -1.08 0.80 2.81
N GLU A 8 -1.34 1.93 3.47
CA GLU A 8 -0.49 3.14 3.39
C GLU A 8 0.94 2.86 3.85
N ALA A 9 1.14 2.13 4.95
CA ALA A 9 2.46 1.79 5.45
C ALA A 9 3.25 0.94 4.45
N LEU A 10 2.60 -0.04 3.81
CA LEU A 10 3.22 -0.85 2.77
C LEU A 10 3.58 -0.03 1.53
N VAL A 11 2.67 0.84 1.07
CA VAL A 11 2.94 1.74 -0.05
C VAL A 11 4.15 2.63 0.24
N LYS A 12 4.19 3.27 1.41
CA LYS A 12 5.35 4.09 1.85
C LYS A 12 6.63 3.28 1.91
N HIS A 13 6.57 2.04 2.39
CA HIS A 13 7.75 1.18 2.45
C HIS A 13 8.28 0.84 1.06
N VAL A 14 7.40 0.52 0.11
CA VAL A 14 7.80 0.28 -1.29
C VAL A 14 8.37 1.56 -1.92
N THR A 15 7.75 2.72 -1.72
CA THR A 15 8.30 4.02 -2.16
C THR A 15 9.71 4.23 -1.60
N PHE A 16 9.93 3.97 -0.31
CA PHE A 16 11.25 4.07 0.32
C PHE A 16 12.28 3.13 -0.33
N ILE A 17 11.88 1.91 -0.71
CA ILE A 17 12.77 0.98 -1.43
C ILE A 17 13.14 1.54 -2.80
N VAL A 18 12.19 2.10 -3.56
CA VAL A 18 12.45 2.71 -4.86
C VAL A 18 13.42 3.90 -4.73
N GLU A 19 13.22 4.78 -3.74
CA GLU A 19 14.15 5.89 -3.47
C GLU A 19 15.57 5.41 -3.13
N LYS A 20 15.70 4.29 -2.40
CA LYS A 20 17.00 3.67 -2.14
C LYS A 20 17.66 3.15 -3.41
N ILE A 21 16.89 2.54 -4.31
CA ILE A 21 17.39 2.10 -5.63
C ILE A 21 17.88 3.31 -6.43
N ILE A 22 17.15 4.44 -6.42
CA ILE A 22 17.58 5.69 -7.06
C ILE A 22 18.91 6.20 -6.49
N ALA A 23 19.05 6.18 -5.17
CA ALA A 23 20.30 6.58 -4.51
C ALA A 23 21.47 5.67 -4.92
N ASP A 24 21.24 4.37 -5.00
CA ASP A 24 22.23 3.39 -5.44
C ASP A 24 22.63 3.60 -6.91
N MET A 25 21.66 3.80 -7.81
CA MET A 25 21.91 4.14 -9.22
C MET A 25 22.80 5.39 -9.37
N LYS A 26 22.58 6.43 -8.55
CA LYS A 26 23.44 7.62 -8.52
C LYS A 26 24.86 7.30 -8.04
N ALA A 27 24.99 6.47 -7.01
CA ALA A 27 26.30 6.03 -6.51
C ALA A 27 27.06 5.20 -7.55
N GLN A 28 26.38 4.24 -8.18
CA GLN A 28 26.91 3.41 -9.27
C GLN A 28 27.31 4.27 -10.47
N SER A 29 26.52 5.28 -10.82
CA SER A 29 26.85 6.20 -11.91
C SER A 29 28.20 6.90 -11.67
N LYS A 30 28.40 7.40 -10.44
CA LYS A 30 29.65 8.05 -10.04
C LYS A 30 30.83 7.07 -10.05
N MET A 31 30.63 5.86 -9.54
CA MET A 31 31.67 4.84 -9.45
C MET A 31 32.12 4.34 -10.82
N LEU A 32 31.17 4.14 -11.74
CA LEU A 32 31.43 3.58 -13.08
C LEU A 32 31.78 4.64 -14.13
N GLY A 33 31.64 5.93 -13.80
CA GLY A 33 31.88 7.02 -14.74
C GLY A 33 30.92 7.05 -15.94
N LYS A 34 29.74 6.42 -15.81
CA LYS A 34 28.69 6.37 -16.83
C LYS A 34 27.33 6.52 -16.18
N LEU A 35 26.32 6.98 -16.93
CA LEU A 35 24.96 7.05 -16.42
C LEU A 35 24.41 5.65 -16.14
N VAL A 36 23.89 5.46 -14.93
CA VAL A 36 23.08 4.32 -14.49
C VAL A 36 21.78 4.91 -13.96
N ASP A 37 20.71 4.73 -14.71
CA ASP A 37 19.38 5.31 -14.43
C ASP A 37 18.23 4.30 -14.56
N THR A 38 18.54 3.04 -14.85
CA THR A 38 17.58 1.93 -14.89
C THR A 38 17.96 0.79 -13.95
N PHE A 39 16.96 -0.01 -13.55
CA PHE A 39 17.14 -1.18 -12.69
C PHE A 39 16.42 -2.42 -13.21
N THR A 40 16.94 -3.60 -12.88
CA THR A 40 16.35 -4.91 -13.21
C THR A 40 15.63 -5.47 -11.99
N VAL A 41 14.44 -6.03 -12.19
CA VAL A 41 13.62 -6.63 -11.12
C VAL A 41 13.42 -8.12 -11.36
N ILE A 42 13.48 -8.92 -10.30
CA ILE A 42 13.11 -10.33 -10.31
C ILE A 42 11.97 -10.51 -9.30
N PHE A 43 10.82 -11.01 -9.78
CA PHE A 43 9.73 -11.46 -8.95
C PHE A 43 9.67 -12.98 -8.97
N ASP A 44 9.98 -13.60 -7.84
CA ASP A 44 9.84 -15.04 -7.67
C ASP A 44 8.43 -15.39 -7.17
N TYR A 45 7.69 -16.12 -8.00
CA TYR A 45 6.34 -16.59 -7.70
C TYR A 45 6.30 -18.02 -7.14
N ASP A 46 7.44 -18.60 -6.79
CA ASP A 46 7.45 -19.93 -6.19
C ASP A 46 6.59 -19.95 -4.91
N ASN A 47 5.88 -21.07 -4.72
CA ASN A 47 4.98 -21.31 -3.59
C ASN A 47 3.80 -20.33 -3.42
N PHE A 48 3.46 -19.50 -4.43
CA PHE A 48 2.23 -18.71 -4.38
C PHE A 48 0.98 -19.56 -4.61
N GLY A 49 0.06 -19.52 -3.64
CA GLY A 49 -1.26 -20.13 -3.77
C GLY A 49 -2.26 -19.24 -4.50
N ILE A 50 -3.21 -19.87 -5.20
CA ILE A 50 -4.29 -19.16 -5.93
C ILE A 50 -5.07 -18.18 -5.04
N ARG A 51 -5.35 -18.56 -3.78
CA ARG A 51 -6.07 -17.72 -2.81
C ARG A 51 -5.28 -16.48 -2.40
N GLN A 52 -3.96 -16.57 -2.34
CA GLN A 52 -3.10 -15.44 -1.98
C GLN A 52 -3.08 -14.42 -3.13
N MET A 53 -2.83 -14.90 -4.36
CA MET A 53 -2.74 -14.06 -5.55
C MET A 53 -4.05 -13.33 -5.87
N TYR A 54 -5.19 -14.00 -5.74
CA TYR A 54 -6.50 -13.44 -6.06
C TYR A 54 -7.26 -12.88 -4.86
N SER A 55 -6.60 -12.74 -3.70
CA SER A 55 -7.23 -12.02 -2.59
C SER A 55 -7.43 -10.55 -2.97
N TYR A 56 -8.62 -10.02 -2.68
CA TYR A 56 -8.95 -8.62 -2.97
C TYR A 56 -7.87 -7.64 -2.47
N GLN A 57 -7.34 -7.91 -1.26
CA GLN A 57 -6.31 -7.10 -0.64
C GLN A 57 -5.02 -7.06 -1.48
N VAL A 58 -4.55 -8.21 -1.97
CA VAL A 58 -3.33 -8.30 -2.80
C VAL A 58 -3.56 -7.65 -4.16
N VAL A 59 -4.68 -7.94 -4.81
CA VAL A 59 -5.04 -7.36 -6.12
C VAL A 59 -5.10 -5.83 -6.04
N GLU A 60 -5.73 -5.29 -5.00
CA GLU A 60 -5.81 -3.85 -4.78
C GLU A 60 -4.45 -3.23 -4.46
N PHE A 61 -3.61 -3.92 -3.67
CA PHE A 61 -2.26 -3.47 -3.36
C PHE A 61 -1.37 -3.42 -4.61
N VAL A 62 -1.38 -4.47 -5.43
CA VAL A 62 -0.66 -4.50 -6.71
C VAL A 62 -1.12 -3.37 -7.63
N ARG A 63 -2.44 -3.15 -7.74
CA ARG A 63 -3.00 -2.03 -8.51
C ARG A 63 -2.42 -0.68 -8.06
N LEU A 64 -2.41 -0.42 -6.75
CA LEU A 64 -1.90 0.84 -6.21
C LEU A 64 -0.42 1.03 -6.49
N LEU A 65 0.39 -0.03 -6.32
CA LEU A 65 1.82 0.03 -6.63
C LEU A 65 2.08 0.26 -8.12
N SER A 66 1.34 -0.40 -9.02
CA SER A 66 1.46 -0.18 -10.46
C SER A 66 1.14 1.26 -10.84
N VAL A 67 0.04 1.82 -10.34
CA VAL A 67 -0.35 3.22 -10.62
C VAL A 67 0.67 4.20 -10.04
N LEU A 68 1.14 3.98 -8.82
CA LEU A 68 2.17 4.82 -8.20
C LEU A 68 3.47 4.78 -9.00
N TYR A 69 3.91 3.59 -9.41
CA TYR A 69 5.12 3.43 -10.20
C TYR A 69 5.05 4.17 -11.54
N GLU A 70 3.98 3.96 -12.31
CA GLU A 70 3.82 4.60 -13.63
C GLU A 70 3.71 6.14 -13.53
N ASN A 71 3.07 6.66 -12.48
CA ASN A 71 2.85 8.10 -12.35
C ASN A 71 4.07 8.86 -11.82
N TYR A 72 4.88 8.24 -10.94
CA TYR A 72 5.93 8.95 -10.19
C TYR A 72 7.35 8.45 -10.50
N TYR A 73 7.50 7.27 -11.10
CA TYR A 73 8.80 6.66 -11.42
C TYR A 73 8.90 6.21 -12.89
N PRO A 74 8.60 7.10 -13.86
CA PRO A 74 8.57 6.72 -15.26
C PRO A 74 9.97 6.32 -15.77
N GLU A 75 9.98 5.38 -16.72
CA GLU A 75 11.15 5.00 -17.53
C GLU A 75 12.36 4.38 -16.80
N MET A 76 12.24 4.04 -15.51
CA MET A 76 13.37 3.50 -14.73
C MET A 76 13.54 1.97 -14.78
N LEU A 77 12.58 1.22 -15.32
CA LEU A 77 12.70 -0.25 -15.43
C LEU A 77 13.57 -0.61 -16.62
N GLU A 78 14.60 -1.45 -16.43
CA GLU A 78 15.39 -2.04 -17.53
C GLU A 78 14.69 -3.30 -18.05
N GLN A 79 14.52 -4.29 -17.17
CA GLN A 79 13.82 -5.56 -17.39
C GLN A 79 13.17 -6.03 -16.10
N CYS A 80 12.04 -6.74 -16.21
CA CYS A 80 11.36 -7.39 -15.10
C CYS A 80 11.15 -8.87 -15.42
N PHE A 81 11.68 -9.74 -14.57
CA PHE A 81 11.59 -11.19 -14.70
C PHE A 81 10.61 -11.74 -13.67
N ILE A 82 9.49 -12.28 -14.14
CA ILE A 82 8.57 -13.05 -13.30
C ILE A 82 8.93 -14.52 -13.48
N ILE A 83 9.55 -15.11 -12.46
CA ILE A 83 10.05 -16.49 -12.49
C ILE A 83 9.18 -17.40 -11.63
N ASN A 84 9.23 -18.71 -11.90
CA ASN A 84 8.43 -19.70 -11.18
C ASN A 84 6.91 -19.41 -11.22
N ALA A 85 6.44 -18.71 -12.27
CA ALA A 85 5.05 -18.30 -12.36
C ALA A 85 4.13 -19.54 -12.44
N PRO A 86 3.13 -19.67 -11.56
CA PRO A 86 2.17 -20.76 -11.65
C PRO A 86 1.33 -20.64 -12.92
N SER A 87 0.76 -21.75 -13.40
CA SER A 87 -0.05 -21.78 -14.63
C SER A 87 -1.22 -20.79 -14.62
N PHE A 88 -1.76 -20.51 -13.43
CA PHE A 88 -2.83 -19.53 -13.26
C PHE A 88 -2.36 -18.06 -13.24
N PHE A 89 -1.06 -17.76 -13.25
CA PHE A 89 -0.53 -16.38 -13.26
C PHE A 89 -1.00 -15.56 -14.47
N GLN A 90 -1.26 -16.20 -15.61
CA GLN A 90 -1.70 -15.53 -16.83
C GLN A 90 -2.97 -14.70 -16.64
N ILE A 91 -3.87 -15.10 -15.73
CA ILE A 91 -5.06 -14.32 -15.39
C ILE A 91 -4.67 -13.05 -14.62
N SER A 92 -3.73 -13.16 -13.68
CA SER A 92 -3.18 -12.00 -12.95
C SER A 92 -2.48 -11.03 -13.89
N TRP A 93 -1.70 -11.53 -14.87
CA TRP A 93 -1.03 -10.69 -15.85
C TRP A 93 -2.00 -9.86 -16.69
N LYS A 94 -3.10 -10.48 -17.17
CA LYS A 94 -4.17 -9.75 -17.87
C LYS A 94 -4.73 -8.61 -17.04
N PHE A 95 -4.90 -8.80 -15.73
CA PHE A 95 -5.34 -7.73 -14.83
C PHE A 95 -4.27 -6.64 -14.67
N ILE A 96 -3.04 -7.01 -14.32
CA ILE A 96 -1.92 -6.07 -14.07
C ILE A 96 -1.65 -5.19 -15.29
N ARG A 97 -1.76 -5.76 -16.50
CA ARG A 97 -1.53 -5.03 -17.76
C ARG A 97 -2.38 -3.76 -17.92
N HIS A 98 -3.56 -3.69 -17.29
CA HIS A 98 -4.41 -2.49 -17.34
C HIS A 98 -3.85 -1.31 -16.52
N PHE A 99 -2.89 -1.55 -15.64
CA PHE A 99 -2.33 -0.55 -14.74
C PHE A 99 -0.87 -0.20 -15.04
N VAL A 100 -0.30 -0.77 -16.09
CA VAL A 100 1.06 -0.49 -16.55
C VAL A 100 1.02 -0.01 -17.99
N THR A 101 1.98 0.83 -18.38
CA THR A 101 2.09 1.31 -19.76
C THR A 101 2.55 0.19 -20.68
N GLU A 102 2.27 0.29 -21.98
CA GLU A 102 2.75 -0.68 -22.98
C GLU A 102 4.29 -0.79 -23.00
N ARG A 103 4.98 0.30 -22.68
CA ARG A 103 6.44 0.31 -22.50
C ARG A 103 6.87 -0.58 -21.34
N THR A 104 6.28 -0.40 -20.15
CA THR A 104 6.57 -1.24 -18.98
C THR A 104 6.18 -2.69 -19.24
N ALA A 105 5.01 -2.93 -19.83
CA ALA A 105 4.55 -4.27 -20.18
C ALA A 105 5.50 -4.99 -21.15
N GLY A 106 6.09 -4.26 -22.11
CA GLY A 106 7.09 -4.81 -23.03
C GLY A 106 8.42 -5.21 -22.39
N LYS A 107 8.69 -4.75 -21.16
CA LYS A 107 9.90 -5.10 -20.37
C LYS A 107 9.66 -6.24 -19.37
N ILE A 108 8.42 -6.74 -19.27
CA ILE A 108 8.07 -7.81 -18.34
C ILE A 108 8.09 -9.15 -19.08
N GLN A 109 8.93 -10.06 -18.60
CA GLN A 109 9.07 -11.42 -19.14
C GLN A 109 8.60 -12.42 -18.08
N VAL A 110 7.68 -13.30 -18.47
CA VAL A 110 7.03 -14.26 -17.58
C VAL A 110 7.49 -15.67 -17.93
N PHE A 111 8.01 -16.38 -16.94
CA PHE A 111 8.52 -17.72 -17.06
C PHE A 111 7.83 -18.65 -16.07
N SER A 112 7.66 -19.91 -16.46
CA SER A 112 7.32 -20.97 -15.53
C SER A 112 8.54 -21.32 -14.67
N ARG A 113 8.61 -22.54 -14.13
CA ARG A 113 9.76 -22.99 -13.31
C ARG A 113 11.06 -23.13 -14.09
N GLU A 114 11.01 -23.20 -15.42
CA GLU A 114 12.16 -23.46 -16.28
C GLU A 114 12.38 -22.35 -17.32
N GLY A 115 13.58 -22.30 -17.89
CA GLY A 115 13.92 -21.43 -19.03
C GLY A 115 14.24 -19.98 -18.69
N TRP A 116 13.99 -19.53 -17.46
CA TRP A 116 14.30 -18.15 -17.06
C TRP A 116 15.79 -17.90 -16.82
N GLN A 117 16.54 -18.89 -16.28
CA GLN A 117 17.95 -18.71 -15.91
C GLN A 117 18.84 -18.22 -17.07
N PRO A 118 18.84 -18.86 -18.26
CA PRO A 118 19.73 -18.42 -19.35
C PRO A 118 19.37 -17.04 -19.91
N VAL A 119 18.12 -16.58 -19.72
CA VAL A 119 17.69 -15.25 -20.13
C VAL A 119 18.13 -14.21 -19.09
N LEU A 120 17.89 -14.50 -17.80
CA LEU A 120 18.26 -13.63 -16.69
C LEU A 120 19.78 -13.34 -16.66
N LEU A 121 20.61 -14.37 -16.89
CA LEU A 121 22.07 -14.25 -16.90
C LEU A 121 22.64 -13.41 -18.06
N LYS A 122 21.81 -12.99 -19.02
CA LYS A 122 22.20 -11.99 -20.03
C LYS A 122 22.19 -10.57 -19.47
N TYR A 123 21.49 -10.34 -18.36
CA TYR A 123 21.29 -9.04 -17.75
C TYR A 123 21.98 -8.89 -16.40
N VAL A 124 22.23 -10.01 -15.71
CA VAL A 124 22.87 -10.03 -14.39
C VAL A 124 24.09 -10.93 -14.44
N ASP A 125 25.24 -10.39 -14.06
CA ASP A 125 26.47 -11.18 -13.92
C ASP A 125 26.26 -12.28 -12.86
N PRO A 126 26.64 -13.55 -13.13
CA PRO A 126 26.48 -14.64 -12.17
C PRO A 126 27.03 -14.33 -10.78
N SER A 127 28.15 -13.61 -10.68
CA SER A 127 28.77 -13.24 -9.39
C SER A 127 27.92 -12.29 -8.54
N GLN A 128 26.92 -11.63 -9.13
CA GLN A 128 26.00 -10.70 -8.48
C GLN A 128 24.63 -11.30 -8.19
N LEU A 129 24.36 -12.53 -8.67
CA LEU A 129 23.08 -13.21 -8.51
C LEU A 129 23.22 -14.34 -7.47
N PRO A 130 22.36 -14.40 -6.43
CA PRO A 130 22.39 -15.50 -5.47
C PRO A 130 22.33 -16.88 -6.13
N ALA A 131 23.09 -17.83 -5.59
CA ALA A 131 23.16 -19.20 -6.12
C ALA A 131 21.83 -19.95 -6.09
N HIS A 132 20.89 -19.52 -5.24
CA HIS A 132 19.50 -19.97 -5.25
C HIS A 132 18.79 -19.63 -6.57
N TRP A 133 19.06 -18.45 -7.16
CA TRP A 133 18.52 -18.03 -8.45
C TRP A 133 19.46 -18.35 -9.64
N GLY A 134 20.41 -19.27 -9.47
CA GLY A 134 21.26 -19.76 -10.56
C GLY A 134 22.48 -18.92 -10.89
N GLY A 135 22.89 -18.02 -10.00
CA GLY A 135 24.21 -17.37 -10.06
C GLY A 135 25.26 -18.06 -9.19
N ASP A 136 26.31 -17.31 -8.88
CA ASP A 136 27.49 -17.75 -8.11
C ASP A 136 27.61 -17.04 -6.75
N LEU A 137 26.76 -16.04 -6.46
CA LEU A 137 26.81 -15.30 -5.20
C LEU A 137 26.34 -16.19 -4.05
N VAL A 138 27.19 -16.32 -3.04
CA VAL A 138 26.90 -17.05 -1.80
C VAL A 138 27.17 -16.12 -0.61
N GLY A 139 26.19 -16.00 0.26
CA GLY A 139 26.27 -15.17 1.46
C GLY A 139 27.15 -15.78 2.55
N PRO A 140 27.27 -15.08 3.69
CA PRO A 140 28.03 -15.57 4.85
C PRO A 140 27.63 -16.99 5.25
N ASN A 141 28.60 -17.79 5.67
CA ASN A 141 28.41 -19.20 6.09
C ASN A 141 27.84 -20.14 5.01
N GLY A 142 27.97 -19.80 3.73
CA GLY A 142 27.50 -20.67 2.64
C GLY A 142 26.02 -20.48 2.29
N ASP A 143 25.39 -19.39 2.73
CA ASP A 143 23.98 -19.08 2.45
C ASP A 143 23.75 -18.79 0.95
N ARG A 144 23.24 -19.79 0.23
CA ARG A 144 22.96 -19.70 -1.22
C ARG A 144 21.79 -18.78 -1.57
N GLU A 145 20.93 -18.47 -0.61
CA GLU A 145 19.79 -17.56 -0.80
C GLU A 145 20.17 -16.11 -0.56
N CYS A 146 21.34 -15.88 0.06
CA CYS A 146 21.80 -14.55 0.44
C CYS A 146 20.74 -13.81 1.27
N THR A 147 20.20 -14.46 2.31
CA THR A 147 19.13 -13.96 3.19
C THR A 147 19.45 -12.64 3.89
N HIS A 148 20.74 -12.33 4.05
CA HIS A 148 21.23 -11.04 4.53
C HIS A 148 20.96 -9.87 3.55
N LEU A 149 20.78 -10.15 2.26
CA LEU A 149 20.42 -9.19 1.21
C LEU A 149 18.95 -9.29 0.85
N VAL A 150 18.43 -10.51 0.70
CA VAL A 150 17.04 -10.77 0.31
C VAL A 150 16.37 -11.61 1.39
N PRO A 151 15.66 -10.99 2.35
CA PRO A 151 14.97 -11.71 3.39
C PRO A 151 13.90 -12.64 2.81
N ALA A 152 13.90 -13.91 3.22
CA ALA A 152 12.94 -14.93 2.74
C ALA A 152 11.47 -14.67 3.16
N GLY A 153 11.24 -13.68 4.03
CA GLY A 153 9.93 -13.42 4.62
C GLY A 153 9.54 -14.53 5.61
N GLY A 154 8.26 -14.92 5.58
CA GLY A 154 7.73 -15.98 6.44
C GLY A 154 6.31 -15.71 6.95
N GLU A 155 5.77 -16.67 7.69
CA GLU A 155 4.49 -16.50 8.37
C GLU A 155 4.62 -15.45 9.47
N VAL A 156 3.76 -14.43 9.43
CA VAL A 156 3.74 -13.40 10.46
C VAL A 156 2.97 -13.94 11.66
N PRO A 157 3.55 -13.95 12.88
CA PRO A 157 2.84 -14.41 14.07
C PRO A 157 1.50 -13.70 14.28
N VAL A 158 0.46 -14.47 14.61
CA VAL A 158 -0.94 -13.99 14.76
C VAL A 158 -1.06 -12.80 15.72
N LYS A 159 -0.20 -12.70 16.74
CA LYS A 159 -0.17 -11.57 17.67
C LYS A 159 0.08 -10.21 17.01
N TYR A 160 0.65 -10.19 15.80
CA TYR A 160 0.89 -8.95 15.05
C TYR A 160 -0.27 -8.59 14.11
N TYR A 161 -1.36 -9.37 14.09
CA TYR A 161 -2.49 -9.06 13.21
C TYR A 161 -3.26 -7.88 13.81
N LEU A 162 -3.46 -6.81 13.04
CA LEU A 162 -4.14 -5.59 13.47
C LEU A 162 -5.55 -5.84 14.01
N LYS A 163 -6.23 -6.88 13.49
CA LYS A 163 -7.56 -7.28 13.99
C LYS A 163 -7.56 -7.76 15.45
N ASN A 164 -6.40 -8.16 15.95
CA ASN A 164 -6.20 -8.59 17.34
C ASN A 164 -5.70 -7.43 18.22
N GLY A 165 -5.51 -6.23 17.66
CA GLY A 165 -5.17 -5.02 18.39
C GLY A 165 -6.38 -4.40 19.10
N PRO A 166 -6.17 -3.36 19.91
CA PRO A 166 -7.25 -2.66 20.62
C PRO A 166 -8.22 -2.04 19.61
N ARG A 167 -9.52 -2.13 19.90
CA ARG A 167 -10.55 -1.50 19.06
C ARG A 167 -10.54 0.01 19.24
N VAL A 168 -11.05 0.74 18.25
CA VAL A 168 -11.25 2.20 18.39
C VAL A 168 -12.19 2.53 19.55
N SER A 169 -13.18 1.67 19.82
CA SER A 169 -14.09 1.81 20.97
C SER A 169 -13.39 1.77 22.34
N GLU A 170 -12.15 1.27 22.41
CA GLU A 170 -11.35 1.21 23.64
C GLU A 170 -10.46 2.47 23.81
N ASP A 171 -10.39 3.36 22.81
CA ASP A 171 -9.68 4.64 22.96
C ASP A 171 -10.47 5.56 23.91
N PRO A 172 -9.83 6.15 24.93
CA PRO A 172 -10.50 7.08 25.85
C PRO A 172 -11.13 8.30 25.18
N ASN A 173 -10.64 8.70 24.01
CA ASN A 173 -11.13 9.84 23.22
C ASN A 173 -12.16 9.42 22.16
N ALA A 174 -12.55 8.14 22.10
CA ALA A 174 -13.50 7.67 21.11
C ALA A 174 -14.92 8.12 21.40
N THR A 175 -15.57 8.64 20.37
CA THR A 175 -17.02 8.77 20.34
C THR A 175 -17.60 7.52 19.70
N THR A 176 -18.59 6.90 20.35
CA THR A 176 -19.31 5.75 19.80
C THR A 176 -20.76 6.11 19.54
N CYS A 177 -21.25 5.80 18.35
CA CYS A 177 -22.61 6.09 17.94
C CYS A 177 -23.20 4.97 17.09
N SER A 178 -24.52 5.03 16.96
CA SER A 178 -25.33 4.13 16.16
C SER A 178 -25.78 4.82 14.88
N LEU A 179 -25.44 4.24 13.73
CA LEU A 179 -25.90 4.66 12.41
C LEU A 179 -27.04 3.75 11.95
N GLU A 180 -28.25 4.31 11.91
CA GLU A 180 -29.42 3.61 11.41
C GLU A 180 -29.34 3.43 9.88
N ARG A 181 -30.18 2.54 9.34
CA ARG A 181 -30.25 2.34 7.88
C ARG A 181 -30.69 3.63 7.19
N GLY A 182 -30.02 4.00 6.10
CA GLY A 182 -30.34 5.23 5.38
C GLY A 182 -29.78 6.51 6.02
N GLN A 183 -29.17 6.40 7.20
CA GLN A 183 -28.66 7.56 7.93
C GLN A 183 -27.28 7.97 7.43
N LYS A 184 -27.04 9.29 7.46
CA LYS A 184 -25.72 9.90 7.37
C LYS A 184 -25.42 10.63 8.68
N LEU A 185 -24.16 10.57 9.11
CA LEU A 185 -23.66 11.33 10.23
C LEU A 185 -22.55 12.25 9.74
N ASP A 186 -22.74 13.55 9.93
CA ASP A 186 -21.75 14.58 9.63
C ASP A 186 -21.15 15.07 10.94
N VAL A 187 -19.84 14.95 11.08
CA VAL A 187 -19.09 15.40 12.26
C VAL A 187 -18.18 16.56 11.85
N PRO A 188 -18.50 17.81 12.25
CA PRO A 188 -17.68 18.96 11.94
C PRO A 188 -16.46 19.02 12.86
N VAL A 189 -15.29 19.28 12.27
CA VAL A 189 -14.01 19.52 12.96
C VAL A 189 -13.44 20.83 12.44
N LYS A 190 -13.28 21.80 13.34
CA LYS A 190 -12.73 23.12 13.00
C LYS A 190 -11.20 23.07 13.04
N VAL A 191 -10.57 23.66 12.03
CA VAL A 191 -9.12 23.88 11.93
C VAL A 191 -8.89 25.37 11.88
N ASP A 192 -8.24 25.92 12.91
CA ASP A 192 -8.04 27.36 13.03
C ASP A 192 -6.71 27.84 12.44
N SER A 193 -5.68 26.98 12.44
CA SER A 193 -4.30 27.35 12.05
C SER A 193 -3.87 26.66 10.75
N GLU A 194 -3.23 27.43 9.88
CA GLU A 194 -2.60 26.89 8.67
C GLU A 194 -1.46 25.93 9.02
N GLY A 195 -1.25 24.91 8.19
CA GLY A 195 -0.22 23.89 8.43
C GLY A 195 -0.60 22.85 9.49
N SER A 196 -1.80 22.93 10.06
CA SER A 196 -2.33 21.88 10.94
C SER A 196 -2.48 20.55 10.18
N THR A 197 -2.37 19.44 10.89
CA THR A 197 -2.67 18.11 10.33
C THR A 197 -3.88 17.53 11.03
N LEU A 198 -4.88 17.13 10.24
CA LEU A 198 -6.02 16.35 10.69
C LEU A 198 -5.64 14.88 10.75
N TYR A 199 -6.07 14.21 11.82
CA TYR A 199 -5.96 12.77 12.00
C TYR A 199 -7.34 12.21 12.31
N TRP A 200 -7.64 11.06 11.71
CA TRP A 200 -8.81 10.30 12.07
C TRP A 200 -8.47 8.83 12.26
N LYS A 201 -9.25 8.21 13.15
CA LYS A 201 -9.40 6.77 13.15
C LYS A 201 -10.83 6.39 13.44
N PHE A 202 -11.35 5.37 12.77
CA PHE A 202 -12.68 4.86 13.04
C PHE A 202 -12.80 3.38 12.76
N GLN A 203 -13.78 2.74 13.40
CA GLN A 203 -14.02 1.32 13.29
C GLN A 203 -15.51 1.04 13.50
N THR A 204 -16.07 0.17 12.68
CA THR A 204 -17.43 -0.36 12.87
C THR A 204 -17.43 -1.59 13.76
N SER A 205 -18.62 -2.02 14.19
CA SER A 205 -18.79 -3.38 14.73
C SER A 205 -18.43 -4.46 13.69
N PRO A 206 -17.96 -5.65 14.14
CA PRO A 206 -17.59 -6.75 13.24
C PRO A 206 -18.64 -7.05 12.17
N GLY A 207 -18.21 -7.27 10.92
CA GLY A 207 -19.09 -7.61 9.80
C GLY A 207 -19.69 -6.44 9.03
N HIS A 208 -19.45 -5.19 9.43
CA HIS A 208 -20.05 -4.02 8.78
C HIS A 208 -19.02 -3.10 8.11
N ASP A 209 -19.25 -2.75 6.85
CA ASP A 209 -18.59 -1.61 6.21
C ASP A 209 -19.24 -0.26 6.62
N VAL A 210 -18.70 0.87 6.19
CA VAL A 210 -19.40 2.17 6.25
C VAL A 210 -18.96 3.03 5.07
N GLY A 211 -19.84 3.87 4.52
CA GLY A 211 -19.42 4.92 3.60
C GLY A 211 -18.68 6.01 4.37
N PHE A 212 -17.56 6.51 3.87
CA PHE A 212 -16.80 7.57 4.51
C PHE A 212 -16.26 8.55 3.47
N GLY A 213 -16.39 9.84 3.76
CA GLY A 213 -15.80 10.92 2.97
C GLY A 213 -15.57 12.16 3.82
N VAL A 214 -14.84 13.12 3.26
CA VAL A 214 -14.46 14.36 3.94
C VAL A 214 -14.74 15.54 3.04
N LEU A 215 -15.47 16.51 3.55
CA LEU A 215 -15.69 17.80 2.90
C LEU A 215 -14.95 18.89 3.66
N HIS A 216 -14.51 19.94 2.95
CA HIS A 216 -13.93 21.14 3.54
C HIS A 216 -14.76 22.37 3.17
N ILE A 217 -14.99 23.21 4.18
CA ILE A 217 -15.69 24.48 4.08
C ILE A 217 -14.72 25.54 4.58
N SER A 218 -14.17 26.34 3.66
CA SER A 218 -13.12 27.34 3.98
C SER A 218 -13.63 28.55 4.78
N GLY A 219 -14.95 28.76 4.86
CA GLY A 219 -15.57 29.83 5.64
C GLY A 219 -17.10 29.70 5.69
N GLU A 220 -17.77 30.47 6.56
CA GLU A 220 -19.21 30.31 6.87
C GLU A 220 -20.17 30.33 5.67
N HIS A 221 -19.77 30.93 4.55
CA HIS A 221 -20.58 31.01 3.32
C HIS A 221 -19.96 30.28 2.12
N ALA A 222 -18.82 29.60 2.32
CA ALA A 222 -18.16 28.85 1.26
C ALA A 222 -18.97 27.60 0.91
N LYS A 223 -18.97 27.24 -0.38
CA LYS A 223 -19.52 25.95 -0.81
C LYS A 223 -18.62 24.81 -0.29
N PRO A 224 -19.18 23.71 0.24
CA PRO A 224 -18.39 22.55 0.60
C PRO A 224 -17.65 21.99 -0.61
N LYS A 225 -16.34 21.77 -0.45
CA LYS A 225 -15.48 21.10 -1.43
C LYS A 225 -15.18 19.69 -0.94
N GLU A 226 -15.34 18.69 -1.80
CA GLU A 226 -14.92 17.33 -1.46
C GLU A 226 -13.40 17.24 -1.42
N VAL A 227 -12.87 16.80 -0.29
CA VAL A 227 -11.44 16.52 -0.09
C VAL A 227 -11.18 15.02 -0.18
N LEU A 228 -12.14 14.23 0.31
CA LEU A 228 -12.18 12.79 0.12
C LEU A 228 -13.58 12.40 -0.33
N GLU A 229 -13.70 11.89 -1.54
CA GLU A 229 -14.96 11.38 -2.07
C GLU A 229 -15.50 10.25 -1.18
N VAL A 230 -16.82 10.18 -1.05
CA VAL A 230 -17.45 9.15 -0.20
C VAL A 230 -17.24 7.77 -0.82
N GLY A 231 -16.39 6.98 -0.19
CA GLY A 231 -16.07 5.61 -0.56
C GLY A 231 -16.58 4.61 0.46
N LYS A 232 -16.84 3.37 0.03
CA LYS A 232 -17.19 2.26 0.92
C LYS A 232 -15.92 1.73 1.61
N VAL A 233 -15.85 1.85 2.93
CA VAL A 233 -14.68 1.45 3.74
C VAL A 233 -14.99 0.20 4.56
N LYS A 234 -14.15 -0.83 4.41
CA LYS A 234 -14.20 -2.05 5.23
C LYS A 234 -13.32 -1.89 6.46
N CYS A 235 -13.91 -1.40 7.55
CA CYS A 235 -13.21 -1.04 8.80
C CYS A 235 -13.67 -1.87 10.01
N ASP A 236 -14.26 -3.05 9.82
CA ASP A 236 -14.82 -3.84 10.92
C ASP A 236 -13.76 -4.64 11.69
N GLN A 237 -12.76 -5.15 10.96
CA GLN A 237 -11.66 -5.93 11.51
C GLN A 237 -10.48 -5.05 11.89
N VAL A 238 -10.13 -4.08 11.06
CA VAL A 238 -9.01 -3.16 11.26
C VAL A 238 -9.56 -1.74 11.15
N ALA A 239 -9.18 -0.87 12.07
CA ALA A 239 -9.59 0.52 12.03
C ALA A 239 -9.11 1.21 10.74
N GLU A 240 -9.97 2.01 10.13
CA GLU A 240 -9.53 2.96 9.12
C GLU A 240 -8.79 4.08 9.83
N ILE A 241 -7.59 4.41 9.37
CA ILE A 241 -6.76 5.50 9.90
C ILE A 241 -6.33 6.34 8.73
N GLY A 242 -6.42 7.66 8.87
CA GLY A 242 -5.89 8.57 7.87
C GLY A 242 -5.50 9.90 8.45
N ARG A 243 -4.84 10.69 7.60
CA ARG A 243 -4.39 12.03 7.93
C ARG A 243 -4.43 12.92 6.71
N LEU A 244 -4.52 14.22 6.94
CA LEU A 244 -4.57 15.23 5.90
C LEU A 244 -3.89 16.51 6.39
N SER A 245 -2.99 17.08 5.59
CA SER A 245 -2.53 18.46 5.79
C SER A 245 -3.70 19.40 5.53
N ALA A 246 -4.07 20.17 6.56
CA ALA A 246 -5.31 20.92 6.58
C ALA A 246 -5.08 22.42 6.38
N GLU A 247 -5.98 23.03 5.62
CA GLU A 247 -6.12 24.48 5.53
C GLU A 247 -7.12 24.95 6.61
N PRO A 248 -7.08 26.22 7.04
CA PRO A 248 -8.09 26.76 7.93
C PRO A 248 -9.51 26.59 7.38
N GLY A 249 -10.46 26.30 8.26
CA GLY A 249 -11.86 26.07 7.91
C GLY A 249 -12.48 24.94 8.70
N THR A 250 -13.64 24.47 8.25
CA THR A 250 -14.36 23.35 8.88
C THR A 250 -14.31 22.13 7.97
N TYR A 251 -13.83 21.02 8.50
CA TYR A 251 -13.87 19.73 7.84
C TYR A 251 -15.07 18.93 8.34
N ILE A 252 -15.89 18.44 7.41
CA ILE A 252 -17.04 17.59 7.70
C ILE A 252 -16.67 16.14 7.41
N PHE A 253 -16.50 15.36 8.46
CA PHE A 253 -16.32 13.91 8.35
C PHE A 253 -17.69 13.26 8.23
N ARG A 254 -17.98 12.72 7.05
CA ARG A 254 -19.28 12.12 6.74
C ARG A 254 -19.20 10.61 6.78
N PHE A 255 -20.00 10.00 7.64
CA PHE A 255 -20.29 8.57 7.63
C PHE A 255 -21.64 8.30 6.98
N ASP A 256 -21.69 7.35 6.04
CA ASP A 256 -22.87 7.06 5.24
C ASP A 256 -23.30 5.59 5.37
N ASN A 257 -24.50 5.35 5.88
CA ASN A 257 -25.12 4.03 5.98
C ASN A 257 -26.29 3.84 5.00
N SER A 258 -26.34 4.60 3.91
CA SER A 258 -27.43 4.56 2.93
C SER A 258 -27.43 3.30 2.07
N HIS A 259 -26.28 2.62 1.95
CA HIS A 259 -26.12 1.42 1.13
C HIS A 259 -26.29 0.10 1.90
N SER A 260 -26.68 0.15 3.18
CA SER A 260 -26.95 -1.05 3.99
C SER A 260 -28.32 -1.64 3.68
N TRP A 261 -28.36 -2.93 3.41
CA TRP A 261 -29.59 -3.63 3.03
C TRP A 261 -30.50 -3.91 4.23
N PHE A 262 -29.94 -4.23 5.41
CA PHE A 262 -30.73 -4.63 6.59
C PHE A 262 -30.19 -4.20 7.95
N ALA A 263 -28.99 -3.62 8.04
CA ALA A 263 -28.29 -3.48 9.33
C ALA A 263 -28.04 -2.03 9.75
N LYS A 264 -28.47 -1.73 10.99
CA LYS A 264 -27.88 -0.69 11.85
C LYS A 264 -26.40 -0.99 12.08
N LYS A 265 -25.57 0.04 12.17
CA LYS A 265 -24.12 -0.09 12.37
C LYS A 265 -23.69 0.65 13.63
N GLN A 266 -22.96 -0.03 14.51
CA GLN A 266 -22.22 0.66 15.58
C GLN A 266 -20.91 1.16 15.00
N LEU A 267 -20.57 2.42 15.27
CA LEU A 267 -19.38 3.10 14.79
C LEU A 267 -18.70 3.78 15.97
N SER A 268 -17.40 3.57 16.10
CA SER A 268 -16.54 4.32 17.01
C SER A 268 -15.52 5.11 16.20
N TYR A 269 -15.29 6.38 16.55
CA TYR A 269 -14.35 7.25 15.85
C TYR A 269 -13.62 8.20 16.80
N VAL A 270 -12.43 8.63 16.38
CA VAL A 270 -11.59 9.66 17.01
C VAL A 270 -11.12 10.59 15.91
N PHE A 271 -11.26 11.90 16.14
CA PHE A 271 -10.70 12.94 15.29
C PHE A 271 -9.78 13.84 16.11
N GLN A 272 -8.64 14.18 15.55
CA GLN A 272 -7.66 15.05 16.20
C GLN A 272 -7.14 16.06 15.18
N VAL A 273 -6.95 17.31 15.64
CA VAL A 273 -6.20 18.34 14.92
C VAL A 273 -4.89 18.51 15.68
N LYS A 274 -3.76 18.42 14.98
CA LYS A 274 -2.45 18.76 15.55
C LYS A 274 -1.87 19.95 14.83
N SER A 275 -1.35 20.92 15.57
CA SER A 275 -0.62 22.04 14.97
C SER A 275 0.73 21.58 14.42
N SER A 276 1.36 22.36 13.53
CA SER A 276 2.66 22.01 12.95
C SER A 276 3.74 21.80 14.01
N ASP A 277 3.67 22.53 15.13
CA ASP A 277 4.61 22.45 16.25
C ASP A 277 4.49 21.13 17.05
N GLU A 278 3.30 20.52 17.07
CA GLU A 278 3.03 19.25 17.77
C GLU A 278 3.36 18.00 16.93
N VAL A 279 3.57 18.15 15.63
CA VAL A 279 3.87 17.03 14.70
C VAL A 279 5.37 16.74 14.61
N LEU A 280 6.21 17.71 14.98
CA LEU A 280 7.68 17.63 14.93
C LEU A 280 8.33 17.26 16.28
N ALA A 281 7.55 17.16 17.35
CA ALA A 281 7.98 16.70 18.68
C ALA A 281 7.70 15.20 18.88
#